data_AF-A0A7D9HG56-F1
#
_entry.id   AF-A0A7D9HG56-F1
#
_cell.length_a   1.000
_cell.length_b   1.000
_cell.length_c   1.000
_cell.angle_alpha   90.00
_cell.angle_beta   90.00
_cell.angle_gamma   90.00
#
_symmetry.space_group_name_H-M   'P 1'
#
loop_
_entity.id
_entity.type
_entity.pdbx_description
1 polymer ?
#
loop_
_entity_poly.entity_id
_entity_poly.type
_entity_poly.pdbx_seq_one_letter_code
_entity_poly.pdbx_strand_id
1 'polypeptide(L)'
;MVNLFDGASDVPVQPAPGLTTDLLPSFNHQAPPPPQGIPSVTAYNKNGVKIDFNFQKVDNNPANILDIALIVSNALAVPVTDFVFQAAVPKTLQLQLQSPSGNIIPPNNSGQITQLVKVANPQKAPLRMRIKVNYVVNGSPVSDQAEINDFPQL
;
A
#
# COMPACT_ATOMS: atom_id res chain seq x y z
N MET A 1 -16.30 -16.45 64.63
CA MET A 1 -15.79 -15.18 65.17
C MET A 1 -15.18 -14.41 64.00
N VAL A 2 -15.90 -13.41 63.43
CA VAL A 2 -15.76 -11.95 63.65
C VAL A 2 -14.33 -11.44 63.31
N ASN A 3 -14.06 -10.46 62.43
CA ASN A 3 -14.77 -9.25 61.97
C ASN A 3 -14.32 -8.85 60.52
N LEU A 4 -15.19 -8.38 59.61
CA LEU A 4 -15.77 -7.02 59.45
C LEU A 4 -14.76 -6.02 58.83
N PHE A 5 -14.82 -5.74 57.51
CA PHE A 5 -15.50 -4.58 56.87
C PHE A 5 -15.19 -3.21 57.49
N ASP A 6 -14.60 -2.29 56.70
CA ASP A 6 -14.97 -0.87 56.52
C ASP A 6 -13.97 -0.25 55.48
N GLY A 7 -14.30 0.65 54.56
CA GLY A 7 -15.47 1.51 54.37
C GLY A 7 -15.73 1.81 52.89
N ALA A 8 -16.97 2.08 52.49
CA ALA A 8 -17.66 3.38 52.53
C ALA A 8 -17.05 4.36 51.49
N SER A 9 -17.78 4.88 50.51
CA SER A 9 -18.95 5.78 50.66
C SER A 9 -19.66 5.87 49.29
N ASP A 10 -20.95 5.58 49.22
CA ASP A 10 -22.09 6.53 49.18
C ASP A 10 -22.17 7.43 47.93
N VAL A 11 -23.22 7.22 47.13
CA VAL A 11 -23.84 8.27 46.31
C VAL A 11 -25.35 8.03 46.29
N PRO A 12 -26.17 9.06 46.57
CA PRO A 12 -27.61 8.94 46.72
C PRO A 12 -28.35 8.74 45.38
N VAL A 13 -29.43 7.98 45.46
CA VAL A 13 -30.43 7.79 44.40
C VAL A 13 -31.35 9.00 44.36
N GLN A 14 -31.49 9.64 43.19
CA GLN A 14 -32.62 10.52 42.89
C GLN A 14 -33.40 10.02 41.67
N PRO A 15 -34.74 10.23 41.64
CA PRO A 15 -35.67 9.54 40.76
C PRO A 15 -35.74 10.15 39.36
N ALA A 16 -35.87 9.29 38.35
CA ALA A 16 -36.25 9.67 36.99
C ALA A 16 -37.77 9.91 36.90
N PRO A 17 -38.23 11.05 36.36
CA PRO A 17 -39.60 11.20 35.89
C PRO A 17 -39.68 10.95 34.37
N GLY A 18 -40.65 10.13 33.99
CA GLY A 18 -41.55 10.44 32.87
C GLY A 18 -41.03 10.21 31.46
N LEU A 19 -41.51 9.12 30.87
CA LEU A 19 -41.59 8.90 29.43
C LEU A 19 -42.32 10.07 28.76
N THR A 20 -41.68 10.74 27.79
CA THR A 20 -42.40 11.40 26.71
C THR A 20 -41.80 10.95 25.39
N THR A 21 -42.67 10.35 24.59
CA THR A 21 -42.47 9.95 23.21
C THR A 21 -42.21 11.19 22.38
N ASP A 22 -41.02 11.31 21.78
CA ASP A 22 -40.82 12.21 20.65
C ASP A 22 -40.16 11.46 19.50
N LEU A 23 -40.83 11.52 18.35
CA LEU A 23 -40.51 10.82 17.12
C LEU A 23 -39.30 11.50 16.47
N LEU A 24 -38.11 10.93 16.62
CA LEU A 24 -36.96 11.30 15.81
C LEU A 24 -36.80 10.29 14.66
N PRO A 25 -36.62 10.74 13.40
CA PRO A 25 -36.21 9.83 12.34
C PRO A 25 -34.80 9.32 12.68
N SER A 26 -34.63 7.99 12.69
CA SER A 26 -33.31 7.37 12.71
C SER A 26 -32.52 7.85 11.48
N PHE A 27 -31.67 8.85 11.67
CA PHE A 27 -30.54 9.05 10.79
C PHE A 27 -29.61 7.87 11.05
N ASN A 28 -29.72 6.88 10.17
CA ASN A 28 -28.78 5.80 10.03
C ASN A 28 -27.44 6.45 9.62
N HIS A 29 -26.69 6.98 10.59
CA HIS A 29 -25.33 7.46 10.40
C HIS A 29 -24.45 6.24 10.16
N GLN A 30 -24.52 5.67 8.95
CA GLN A 30 -23.33 5.05 8.40
C GLN A 30 -22.28 6.15 8.38
N ALA A 31 -21.24 5.99 9.22
CA ALA A 31 -20.02 6.73 9.03
C ALA A 31 -19.65 6.64 7.54
N PRO A 32 -19.22 7.74 6.89
CA PRO A 32 -18.72 7.65 5.52
C PRO A 32 -17.73 6.49 5.45
N PRO A 33 -17.80 5.61 4.43
CA PRO A 33 -16.76 4.63 4.25
C PRO A 33 -15.41 5.37 4.29
N PRO A 34 -14.41 4.86 5.04
CA PRO A 34 -13.10 5.50 5.05
C PRO A 34 -12.66 5.72 3.60
N PRO A 35 -12.05 6.87 3.27
CA PRO A 35 -11.64 7.16 1.91
C PRO A 35 -10.87 5.96 1.38
N GLN A 36 -11.42 5.28 0.38
CA GLN A 36 -10.79 4.10 -0.19
C GLN A 36 -9.50 4.58 -0.84
N GLY A 37 -8.37 4.24 -0.22
CA GLY A 37 -7.05 4.53 -0.77
C GLY A 37 -6.91 3.93 -2.17
N ILE A 38 -5.98 4.46 -2.95
CA ILE A 38 -5.71 3.94 -4.29
C ILE A 38 -5.26 2.48 -4.16
N PRO A 39 -5.90 1.51 -4.83
CA PRO A 39 -5.57 0.10 -4.67
C PRO A 39 -4.17 -0.19 -5.23
N SER A 40 -3.42 -1.02 -4.51
CA SER A 40 -2.11 -1.51 -4.95
C SER A 40 -2.21 -2.48 -6.12
N VAL A 41 -1.14 -2.59 -6.90
CA VAL A 41 -1.01 -3.53 -8.02
C VAL A 41 0.19 -4.45 -7.79
N THR A 42 0.00 -5.77 -7.86
CA THR A 42 1.12 -6.71 -7.92
C THR A 42 1.67 -6.74 -9.34
N ALA A 43 2.80 -6.08 -9.56
CA ALA A 43 3.43 -5.93 -10.88
C ALA A 43 4.22 -7.18 -11.31
N TYR A 44 4.71 -7.96 -10.34
CA TYR A 44 5.48 -9.18 -10.57
C TYR A 44 5.32 -10.13 -9.37
N ASN A 45 5.13 -11.42 -9.62
CA ASN A 45 5.14 -12.45 -8.57
C ASN A 45 5.54 -13.79 -9.19
N LYS A 46 6.85 -14.09 -9.20
CA LYS A 46 7.39 -15.33 -9.76
C LYS A 46 8.68 -15.72 -9.02
N ASN A 47 8.94 -17.02 -8.90
CA ASN A 47 10.15 -17.56 -8.30
C ASN A 47 10.43 -17.05 -6.87
N GLY A 48 9.37 -16.78 -6.10
CA GLY A 48 9.47 -16.25 -4.74
C GLY A 48 9.82 -14.76 -4.63
N VAL A 49 10.09 -14.07 -5.74
CA VAL A 49 10.27 -12.61 -5.77
C VAL A 49 8.94 -11.95 -6.13
N LYS A 50 8.52 -10.97 -5.33
CA LYS A 50 7.29 -10.22 -5.54
C LYS A 50 7.57 -8.72 -5.59
N ILE A 51 6.94 -8.03 -6.54
CA ILE A 51 6.96 -6.58 -6.68
C ILE A 51 5.52 -6.05 -6.58
N ASP A 52 5.28 -5.17 -5.62
CA ASP A 52 4.04 -4.43 -5.47
C ASP A 52 4.24 -2.95 -5.78
N PHE A 53 3.26 -2.36 -6.44
CA PHE A 53 3.13 -0.94 -6.71
C PHE A 53 2.06 -0.34 -5.81
N ASN A 54 2.46 0.60 -4.97
CA ASN A 54 1.58 1.41 -4.16
C ASN A 54 1.53 2.83 -4.74
N PHE A 55 0.34 3.38 -4.89
CA PHE A 55 0.14 4.63 -5.61
C PHE A 55 -0.15 5.77 -4.64
N GLN A 56 0.38 6.95 -4.96
CA GLN A 56 0.10 8.17 -4.22
C GLN A 56 -0.39 9.26 -5.17
N LYS A 57 -1.45 9.95 -4.73
CA LYS A 57 -1.89 11.19 -5.38
C LYS A 57 -0.91 12.30 -5.03
N VAL A 58 -0.53 13.06 -6.03
CA VAL A 58 0.25 14.28 -5.87
C VAL A 58 -0.72 15.45 -5.85
N ASP A 59 -0.69 16.25 -4.79
CA ASP A 59 -1.50 17.48 -4.69
C ASP A 59 -1.00 18.54 -5.68
N ASN A 60 -1.90 19.36 -6.23
CA ASN A 60 -1.57 20.43 -7.18
C ASN A 60 -0.66 19.95 -8.32
N ASN A 61 -1.16 19.02 -9.12
CA ASN A 61 -0.36 18.23 -10.06
C ASN A 61 -0.61 18.59 -11.54
N PRO A 62 -0.01 19.68 -12.06
CA PRO A 62 -0.26 20.17 -13.42
C PRO A 62 0.24 19.20 -14.51
N ALA A 63 1.24 18.38 -14.21
CA ALA A 63 1.81 17.39 -15.13
C ALA A 63 1.15 16.01 -15.03
N ASN A 64 0.13 15.85 -14.17
CA ASN A 64 -0.54 14.59 -13.88
C ASN A 64 0.47 13.46 -13.59
N ILE A 65 1.42 13.75 -12.70
CA ILE A 65 2.45 12.86 -12.19
C ILE A 65 1.82 11.85 -11.24
N LEU A 66 2.06 10.57 -11.50
CA LEU A 66 1.76 9.48 -10.61
C LEU A 66 3.04 9.06 -9.87
N ASP A 67 3.02 9.16 -8.55
CA ASP A 67 4.04 8.59 -7.69
C ASP A 67 3.68 7.14 -7.35
N ILE A 68 4.60 6.23 -7.66
CA ILE A 68 4.47 4.79 -7.44
C ILE A 68 5.61 4.36 -6.52
N ALA A 69 5.27 3.97 -5.30
CA ALA A 69 6.19 3.28 -4.40
C ALA A 69 6.26 1.80 -4.79
N LEU A 70 7.38 1.41 -5.36
CA LEU A 70 7.72 0.03 -5.68
C LEU A 70 8.28 -0.64 -4.42
N ILE A 71 7.72 -1.79 -4.05
CA ILE A 71 8.16 -2.62 -2.93
C ILE A 71 8.52 -4.01 -3.44
N VAL A 72 9.76 -4.46 -3.20
CA VAL A 72 10.23 -5.80 -3.58
C VAL A 72 10.46 -6.65 -2.36
N SER A 73 9.89 -7.85 -2.35
CA SER A 73 10.04 -8.85 -1.29
C SER A 73 10.49 -10.20 -1.85
N ASN A 74 11.03 -11.04 -0.96
CA ASN A 74 11.62 -12.32 -1.29
C ASN A 74 11.14 -13.40 -0.29
N ALA A 75 10.28 -14.29 -0.76
CA ALA A 75 9.74 -15.40 0.01
C ALA A 75 10.68 -16.63 0.10
N LEU A 76 11.82 -16.61 -0.58
CA LEU A 76 12.79 -17.71 -0.57
C LEU A 76 13.57 -17.74 0.75
N ALA A 77 14.10 -18.92 1.10
CA ALA A 77 14.97 -19.09 2.27
C ALA A 77 16.40 -18.55 2.08
N VAL A 78 16.73 -18.06 0.88
CA VAL A 78 18.05 -17.53 0.50
C VAL A 78 17.92 -16.08 0.01
N PRO A 79 18.96 -15.24 0.19
CA PRO A 79 18.93 -13.87 -0.30
C PRO A 79 18.88 -13.82 -1.83
N VAL A 80 18.24 -12.77 -2.36
CA VAL A 80 18.31 -12.38 -3.77
C VAL A 80 19.26 -11.18 -3.86
N THR A 81 20.29 -11.28 -4.69
CA THR A 81 21.32 -10.24 -4.84
C THR A 81 21.31 -9.62 -6.22
N ASP A 82 22.06 -8.53 -6.38
CA ASP A 82 22.23 -7.82 -7.65
C ASP A 82 20.89 -7.48 -8.33
N PHE A 83 19.88 -7.17 -7.52
CA PHE A 83 18.56 -6.85 -8.00
C PHE A 83 18.58 -5.53 -8.77
N VAL A 84 18.10 -5.59 -10.01
CA VAL A 84 17.96 -4.44 -10.90
C VAL A 84 16.55 -4.44 -11.48
N PHE A 85 15.84 -3.34 -11.23
CA PHE A 85 14.53 -3.06 -11.82
C PHE A 85 14.66 -2.07 -12.97
N GLN A 86 14.02 -2.38 -14.08
CA GLN A 86 13.90 -1.50 -15.23
C GLN A 86 12.43 -1.46 -15.65
N ALA A 87 12.01 -0.32 -16.19
CA ALA A 87 10.66 -0.14 -16.68
C ALA A 87 10.65 0.71 -17.96
N ALA A 88 9.61 0.52 -18.75
CA ALA A 88 9.30 1.30 -19.92
C ALA A 88 7.79 1.57 -19.98
N VAL A 89 7.43 2.78 -20.41
CA VAL A 89 6.05 3.23 -20.63
C VAL A 89 5.89 3.69 -22.08
N PRO A 90 4.65 3.81 -22.60
CA PRO A 90 4.42 4.42 -23.91
C PRO A 90 5.04 5.81 -24.04
N LYS A 91 5.44 6.18 -25.27
CA LYS A 91 6.13 7.46 -25.58
C LYS A 91 5.37 8.73 -25.19
N THR A 92 4.05 8.64 -25.02
CA THR A 92 3.20 9.77 -24.58
C THR A 92 3.32 10.08 -23.09
N LEU A 93 3.94 9.18 -22.32
CA LEU A 93 4.22 9.33 -20.90
C LEU A 93 5.73 9.52 -20.69
N GLN A 94 6.10 10.08 -19.54
CA GLN A 94 7.50 10.18 -19.12
C GLN A 94 7.71 9.37 -17.86
N LEU A 95 8.76 8.56 -17.83
CA LEU A 95 9.11 7.69 -16.71
C LEU A 95 10.41 8.16 -16.07
N GLN A 96 10.41 8.27 -14.74
CA GLN A 96 11.60 8.52 -13.94
C GLN A 96 11.70 7.47 -12.83
N LEU A 97 12.84 6.80 -12.76
CA LEU A 97 13.17 5.87 -11.67
C LEU A 97 14.11 6.60 -10.71
N GLN A 98 13.71 6.72 -9.44
CA GLN A 98 14.62 7.18 -8.38
C GLN A 98 15.57 6.05 -7.98
N SER A 99 16.66 6.36 -7.27
CA SER A 99 17.56 5.34 -6.74
C SER A 99 16.81 4.36 -5.82
N PRO A 100 17.05 3.05 -5.95
CA PRO A 100 16.48 2.07 -5.02
C PRO A 100 17.17 2.16 -3.65
N SER A 101 16.51 1.63 -2.61
CA SER A 101 17.08 1.56 -1.26
C SER A 101 18.26 0.57 -1.13
N GLY A 102 18.44 -0.30 -2.12
CA GLY A 102 19.51 -1.29 -2.17
C GLY A 102 19.33 -2.23 -3.37
N ASN A 103 20.17 -3.27 -3.42
CA ASN A 103 20.16 -4.30 -4.48
C ASN A 103 20.13 -5.74 -3.91
N ILE A 104 19.95 -5.89 -2.59
CA ILE A 104 19.82 -7.19 -1.92
C ILE A 104 18.46 -7.26 -1.24
N ILE A 105 17.72 -8.35 -1.49
CA ILE A 105 16.43 -8.63 -0.85
C ILE A 105 16.64 -9.81 0.10
N PRO A 106 16.54 -9.62 1.42
CA PRO A 106 16.83 -10.65 2.40
C PRO A 106 15.80 -11.79 2.34
N PRO A 107 16.15 -13.00 2.81
CA PRO A 107 15.28 -14.17 2.74
C PRO A 107 14.04 -14.04 3.64
N ASN A 108 13.06 -14.93 3.42
CA ASN A 108 11.89 -15.16 4.28
C ASN A 108 11.04 -13.90 4.53
N ASN A 109 10.98 -12.98 3.57
CA ASN A 109 10.31 -11.68 3.68
C ASN A 109 10.77 -10.85 4.90
N SER A 110 12.00 -11.04 5.36
CA SER A 110 12.56 -10.34 6.53
C SER A 110 12.94 -8.88 6.26
N GLY A 111 12.77 -8.42 5.02
CA GLY A 111 13.04 -7.06 4.58
C GLY A 111 12.68 -6.88 3.11
N GLN A 112 12.88 -5.67 2.61
CA GLN A 112 12.40 -5.27 1.29
C GLN A 112 13.31 -4.21 0.65
N ILE A 113 13.29 -4.15 -0.68
CA ILE A 113 13.79 -2.99 -1.44
C ILE A 113 12.62 -2.08 -1.72
N THR A 114 12.83 -0.77 -1.56
CA THR A 114 11.88 0.26 -1.97
C THR A 114 12.49 1.13 -3.05
N GLN A 115 11.69 1.53 -4.04
CA GLN A 115 12.11 2.46 -5.08
C GLN A 115 10.93 3.36 -5.45
N LEU A 116 11.17 4.66 -5.62
CA LEU A 116 10.14 5.57 -6.11
C LEU A 116 10.19 5.63 -7.64
N VAL A 117 9.04 5.41 -8.27
CA VAL A 117 8.83 5.53 -9.71
C VAL A 117 7.85 6.67 -9.96
N LYS A 118 8.23 7.63 -10.79
CA LYS A 118 7.36 8.74 -11.19
C LYS A 118 6.95 8.58 -12.65
N VAL A 119 5.66 8.73 -12.93
CA VAL A 119 5.13 8.68 -14.29
C VAL A 119 4.34 9.96 -14.57
N ALA A 120 4.85 10.83 -15.45
CA ALA A 120 4.10 11.99 -15.92
C ALA A 120 3.16 11.60 -17.06
N ASN A 121 1.88 11.93 -16.94
CA ASN A 121 0.85 11.60 -17.92
C ASN A 121 -0.02 12.82 -18.27
N PRO A 122 0.56 13.88 -18.89
CA PRO A 122 -0.14 15.13 -19.17
C PRO A 122 -1.34 14.96 -20.11
N GLN A 123 -1.32 13.92 -20.95
CA GLN A 123 -2.38 13.61 -21.91
C GLN A 123 -3.48 12.70 -21.32
N LYS A 124 -3.36 12.28 -20.05
CA LYS A 124 -4.27 11.32 -19.38
C LYS A 124 -4.50 10.05 -20.22
N ALA A 125 -3.47 9.60 -20.92
CA ALA A 125 -3.53 8.39 -21.73
C ALA A 125 -3.61 7.15 -20.82
N PRO A 126 -4.19 6.04 -21.29
CA PRO A 126 -4.17 4.77 -20.55
C PRO A 126 -2.73 4.36 -20.19
N LEU A 127 -2.48 4.14 -18.90
CA LEU A 127 -1.17 3.74 -18.41
C LEU A 127 -1.00 2.22 -18.58
N ARG A 128 0.10 1.84 -19.23
CA ARG A 128 0.63 0.48 -19.29
C ARG A 128 2.14 0.55 -19.08
N MET A 129 2.72 -0.48 -18.48
CA MET A 129 4.14 -0.51 -18.17
C MET A 129 4.71 -1.89 -18.48
N ARG A 130 5.84 -1.92 -19.16
CA ARG A 130 6.66 -3.13 -19.30
C ARG A 130 7.81 -3.03 -18.33
N ILE A 131 7.99 -4.06 -17.51
CA ILE A 131 9.09 -4.15 -16.56
C ILE A 131 10.07 -5.23 -16.98
N LYS A 132 11.33 -5.05 -16.60
CA LYS A 132 12.37 -6.09 -16.65
C LYS A 132 13.03 -6.15 -15.28
N VAL A 133 13.18 -7.36 -14.78
CA VAL A 133 13.90 -7.65 -13.53
C VAL A 133 15.12 -8.49 -13.85
N ASN A 134 16.25 -8.15 -13.22
CA ASN A 134 17.44 -8.98 -13.23
C ASN A 134 17.89 -9.15 -11.78
N TYR A 135 18.30 -10.36 -11.40
CA TYR A 135 18.80 -10.64 -10.07
C TYR A 135 19.57 -11.97 -10.06
N VAL A 136 20.24 -12.25 -8.95
CA VAL A 136 20.96 -13.50 -8.72
C VAL A 136 20.34 -14.22 -7.54
N VAL A 137 20.14 -15.54 -7.67
CA VAL A 137 19.70 -16.40 -6.57
C VAL A 137 20.55 -17.67 -6.57
N ASN A 138 21.12 -18.03 -5.42
CA ASN A 138 22.07 -19.16 -5.30
C ASN A 138 23.18 -19.15 -6.37
N GLY A 139 23.72 -17.97 -6.68
CA GLY A 139 24.76 -17.79 -7.71
C GLY A 139 24.30 -17.89 -9.17
N SER A 140 23.01 -18.15 -9.41
CA SER A 140 22.43 -18.23 -10.76
C SER A 140 21.73 -16.92 -11.13
N PRO A 141 22.09 -16.29 -12.27
CA PRO A 141 21.41 -15.09 -12.74
C PRO A 141 20.03 -15.42 -13.31
N VAL A 142 19.06 -14.55 -13.03
CA VAL A 142 17.70 -14.60 -13.55
C VAL A 142 17.39 -13.28 -14.25
N SER A 143 16.76 -13.34 -15.42
CA SER A 143 16.26 -12.19 -16.15
C SER A 143 14.84 -12.49 -16.62
N ASP A 144 13.87 -11.67 -16.22
CA ASP A 144 12.46 -11.84 -16.62
C ASP A 144 11.80 -10.50 -16.92
N GLN A 145 10.67 -10.57 -17.64
CA GLN A 145 9.88 -9.41 -18.03
C GLN A 145 8.39 -9.65 -17.78
N ALA A 146 7.67 -8.57 -17.51
CA ALA A 146 6.23 -8.59 -17.35
C ALA A 146 5.62 -7.31 -17.91
N GLU A 147 4.35 -7.40 -18.33
CA GLU A 147 3.54 -6.25 -18.69
C GLU A 147 2.45 -6.05 -17.65
N ILE A 148 2.28 -4.80 -17.21
CA ILE A 148 1.24 -4.38 -16.29
C ILE A 148 0.27 -3.52 -17.09
N ASN A 149 -0.97 -3.98 -17.16
CA ASN A 149 -2.05 -3.29 -17.88
C ASN A 149 -3.17 -2.83 -16.93
N ASP A 150 -3.20 -3.35 -15.69
CA ASP A 150 -4.29 -3.14 -14.73
C ASP A 150 -3.97 -2.01 -13.73
N PHE A 151 -3.50 -0.88 -14.24
CA PHE A 151 -3.29 0.30 -13.39
C PHE A 151 -4.63 0.88 -12.91
N PRO A 152 -4.73 1.34 -11.65
CA PRO A 152 -5.94 2.00 -11.17
C PRO A 152 -6.22 3.27 -11.97
N GLN A 153 -7.50 3.60 -12.15
CA GLN A 153 -7.93 4.88 -12.71
C GLN A 153 -7.81 5.96 -11.61
N LEU A 154 -7.06 7.03 -11.85
CA LEU A 154 -6.67 8.04 -10.83
C LEU A 154 -7.25 9.42 -11.07
#